data_AF-A0A541CCB7-F1
#
_entry.id   AF-A0A541CCB7-F1
#
_cell.length_a   1.000
_cell.length_b   1.000
_cell.length_c   1.000
_cell.angle_alpha   90.00
_cell.angle_beta   90.00
_cell.angle_gamma   90.00
#
_symmetry.space_group_name_H-M   'P 1'
#
loop_
_entity.id
_entity.type
_entity.pdbx_description
1 polymer ?
#
loop_
_entity_poly.entity_id
_entity_poly.type
_entity_poly.pdbx_seq_one_letter_code
_entity_poly.pdbx_strand_id
1 'polypeptide(L)'
;MASPVARPPRPRGFWQRLDQAARDLAPSALTVLLVLATGIPLGLPAQNGLMPVPAIAAVYFWTLYRPGLMPPLSVFGVGVLTDLLTAAPLGINPLLLLLLHAAVLTQRRVLARQSFLLVWTVFALLAAATLGLGWLLRIALAVRLLPAEPALYELALTVALYPAFSWLFVRIERSLAAAG
;
A
#
# COMPACT_ATOMS: atom_id res chain seq x y z
N MET A 1 1.15 53.52 15.27
CA MET A 1 0.88 52.23 14.61
C MET A 1 2.04 51.29 14.91
N ALA A 2 1.91 50.38 15.88
CA ALA A 2 2.95 49.41 16.21
C ALA A 2 2.70 48.12 15.43
N SER A 3 3.66 47.71 14.60
CA SER A 3 3.60 46.45 13.85
C SER A 3 3.66 45.25 14.80
N PRO A 4 2.85 44.19 14.60
CA PRO A 4 2.89 43.02 15.46
C PRO A 4 4.23 42.29 15.29
N VAL A 5 4.98 42.19 16.39
CA VAL A 5 6.22 41.40 16.46
C VAL A 5 5.87 39.93 16.24
N ALA A 6 6.28 39.37 15.10
CA ALA A 6 6.16 37.95 14.81
C ALA A 6 6.97 37.15 15.85
N ARG A 7 6.28 36.37 16.68
CA ARG A 7 6.95 35.49 17.65
C ARG A 7 7.70 34.38 16.90
N PRO A 8 8.97 34.09 17.25
CA PRO A 8 9.69 32.98 16.64
C PRO A 8 8.98 31.66 16.93
N PRO A 9 9.03 30.68 15.99
CA PRO A 9 8.45 29.37 16.22
C PRO A 9 9.12 28.69 17.42
N ARG A 10 8.32 28.28 18.41
CA ARG A 10 8.82 27.56 19.59
C ARG A 10 9.44 26.24 19.15
N PRO A 11 10.64 25.87 19.63
CA PRO A 11 11.27 24.60 19.29
C PRO A 11 10.39 23.44 19.76
N ARG A 12 10.06 22.52 18.85
CA ARG A 12 9.28 21.30 19.17
C ARG A 12 10.06 20.43 20.16
N GLY A 13 9.44 20.13 21.30
CA GLY A 13 10.01 19.28 22.34
C GLY A 13 10.25 17.84 21.85
N PHE A 14 11.15 17.11 22.51
CA PHE A 14 11.46 15.70 22.20
C PHE A 14 10.20 14.82 22.08
N TRP A 15 9.28 14.95 23.04
CA TRP A 15 8.01 14.22 23.07
C TRP A 15 7.11 14.50 21.85
N GLN A 16 7.05 15.75 21.39
CA GLN A 16 6.29 16.11 20.19
C GLN A 16 6.89 15.51 18.92
N ARG A 17 8.22 15.34 18.87
CA ARG A 17 8.89 14.67 17.74
C ARG A 17 8.62 13.18 17.72
N LEU A 18 8.59 12.52 18.89
CA LEU A 18 8.22 11.12 19.01
C LEU A 18 6.75 10.88 18.64
N ASP A 19 5.83 11.72 19.12
CA ASP A 19 4.42 11.63 18.75
C ASP A 19 4.20 11.81 17.24
N GLN A 20 4.92 12.76 16.64
CA GLN A 20 4.86 12.99 15.20
C GLN A 20 5.40 11.77 14.42
N ALA A 21 6.56 11.23 14.83
CA ALA A 21 7.14 10.05 14.19
C ALA A 21 6.25 8.81 14.31
N ALA A 22 5.62 8.60 15.48
CA ALA A 22 4.68 7.50 15.69
C ALA A 22 3.46 7.59 14.77
N ARG A 23 2.92 8.80 14.58
CA ARG A 23 1.81 9.05 13.65
C ARG A 23 2.22 8.88 12.19
N ASP A 24 3.44 9.29 11.85
CA ASP A 24 3.98 9.16 10.50
C ASP A 24 4.22 7.69 10.10
N LEU A 25 4.57 6.85 11.09
CA LEU A 25 4.78 5.41 10.91
C LEU A 25 3.50 4.58 11.00
N ALA A 26 2.43 5.09 11.60
CA ALA A 26 1.21 4.32 11.86
C ALA A 26 0.60 3.67 10.60
N PRO A 27 0.53 4.32 9.42
CA PRO A 27 0.00 3.69 8.21
C PRO A 27 0.91 2.58 7.65
N SER A 28 2.22 2.77 7.72
CA SER A 28 3.20 1.74 7.34
C SER A 28 3.09 0.54 8.28
N ALA A 29 3.01 0.77 9.60
CA ALA A 29 2.85 -0.27 10.61
C ALA A 29 1.51 -1.03 10.47
N LEU A 30 0.41 -0.32 10.19
CA LEU A 30 -0.87 -0.93 9.88
C LEU A 30 -0.79 -1.81 8.63
N THR A 31 -0.12 -1.34 7.58
CA THR A 31 0.08 -2.13 6.35
C THR A 31 0.80 -3.43 6.66
N VAL A 32 1.88 -3.36 7.45
CA VAL A 32 2.61 -4.55 7.93
C VAL A 32 1.70 -5.47 8.72
N LEU A 33 0.90 -4.95 9.66
CA LEU A 33 -0.02 -5.75 10.46
C LEU A 33 -1.08 -6.47 9.59
N LEU A 34 -1.67 -5.76 8.63
CA LEU A 34 -2.65 -6.35 7.71
C LEU A 34 -2.03 -7.42 6.82
N VAL A 35 -0.80 -7.22 6.36
CA VAL A 35 -0.05 -8.21 5.58
C VAL A 35 0.33 -9.42 6.43
N LEU A 36 0.74 -9.24 7.69
CA LEU A 36 0.97 -10.34 8.62
C LEU A 36 -0.31 -11.14 8.88
N ALA A 37 -1.46 -10.48 8.99
CA ALA A 37 -2.75 -11.12 9.20
C ALA A 37 -3.14 -12.06 8.03
N THR A 38 -2.66 -11.83 6.81
CA THR A 38 -2.90 -12.75 5.70
C THR A 38 -2.09 -14.04 5.77
N GLY A 39 -1.05 -14.09 6.62
CA GLY A 39 -0.31 -15.32 6.91
C GLY A 39 -1.09 -16.31 7.78
N ILE A 40 -2.22 -15.91 8.36
CA ILE A 40 -3.09 -16.81 9.12
C ILE A 40 -3.72 -17.81 8.13
N PRO A 41 -3.56 -19.13 8.31
CA PRO A 41 -4.08 -20.12 7.38
C PRO A 41 -5.61 -20.24 7.51
N LEU A 42 -6.31 -19.44 6.70
CA LEU A 42 -7.78 -19.41 6.68
C LEU A 42 -8.41 -20.51 5.81
N GLY A 43 -7.60 -21.36 5.17
CA GLY A 43 -8.08 -22.42 4.28
C GLY A 43 -8.62 -21.90 2.95
N LEU A 44 -8.24 -20.69 2.54
CA LEU A 44 -8.70 -20.10 1.29
C LEU A 44 -8.00 -20.78 0.09
N PRO A 45 -8.72 -21.00 -1.03
CA PRO A 45 -8.10 -21.46 -2.26
C PRO A 45 -6.91 -20.57 -2.64
N ALA A 46 -5.77 -21.18 -2.98
CA ALA A 46 -4.56 -20.46 -3.39
C ALA A 46 -3.99 -19.45 -2.36
N GLN A 47 -4.23 -19.64 -1.06
CA GLN A 47 -3.68 -18.78 0.00
C GLN A 47 -2.14 -18.61 -0.01
N ASN A 48 -1.41 -19.58 -0.57
CA ASN A 48 0.05 -19.56 -0.64
C ASN A 48 0.51 -19.13 -2.04
N GLY A 49 1.47 -18.19 -2.11
CA GLY A 49 2.11 -17.75 -3.36
C GLY A 49 1.44 -16.56 -4.08
N LEU A 50 0.30 -16.07 -3.58
CA LEU A 50 -0.36 -14.86 -4.07
C LEU A 50 0.03 -13.63 -3.23
N MET A 51 0.16 -12.47 -3.86
CA MET A 51 0.40 -11.20 -3.15
C MET A 51 -0.83 -10.85 -2.29
N PRO A 52 -0.65 -10.54 -1.00
CA PRO A 52 -1.73 -10.14 -0.11
C PRO A 52 -2.46 -8.90 -0.63
N VAL A 53 -3.78 -9.00 -0.72
CA VAL A 53 -4.67 -7.87 -1.06
C VAL A 53 -4.36 -6.60 -0.26
N PRO A 54 -4.11 -6.66 1.07
CA PRO A 54 -3.80 -5.45 1.84
C PRO A 54 -2.53 -4.74 1.39
N ALA A 55 -1.52 -5.45 0.87
CA ALA A 55 -0.25 -4.85 0.44
C ALA A 55 -0.48 -3.90 -0.74
N ILE A 56 -1.14 -4.36 -1.80
CA ILE A 56 -1.46 -3.56 -2.99
C ILE A 56 -2.39 -2.41 -2.63
N ALA A 57 -3.46 -2.70 -1.89
CA ALA A 57 -4.47 -1.71 -1.52
C ALA A 57 -3.86 -0.57 -0.68
N ALA A 58 -3.03 -0.90 0.31
CA ALA A 58 -2.38 0.07 1.17
C ALA A 58 -1.33 0.89 0.42
N VAL A 59 -0.44 0.25 -0.35
CA VAL A 59 0.55 0.96 -1.16
C VAL A 59 -0.14 1.93 -2.10
N TYR A 60 -1.19 1.51 -2.82
CA TYR A 60 -1.93 2.41 -3.69
C TYR A 60 -2.56 3.59 -2.92
N PHE A 61 -3.33 3.30 -1.87
CA PHE A 61 -4.08 4.32 -1.13
C PHE A 61 -3.17 5.35 -0.46
N TRP A 62 -2.19 4.89 0.33
CA TRP A 62 -1.32 5.79 1.08
C TRP A 62 -0.41 6.60 0.15
N THR A 63 0.08 6.00 -0.93
CA THR A 63 0.86 6.75 -1.93
C THR A 63 0.02 7.84 -2.59
N LEU A 64 -1.24 7.54 -2.90
CA LEU A 64 -2.13 8.50 -3.55
C LEU A 64 -2.48 9.67 -2.62
N TYR A 65 -2.95 9.40 -1.40
CA TYR A 65 -3.46 10.46 -0.53
C TYR A 65 -2.38 11.08 0.36
N ARG A 66 -1.47 10.26 0.91
CA ARG A 66 -0.46 10.66 1.91
C ARG A 66 0.91 10.02 1.65
N PRO A 67 1.62 10.39 0.57
CA PRO A 67 2.88 9.74 0.17
C PRO A 67 3.98 9.82 1.24
N GLY A 68 3.95 10.83 2.12
CA GLY A 68 4.88 10.93 3.24
C GLY A 68 4.75 9.81 4.28
N LEU A 69 3.59 9.14 4.36
CA LEU A 69 3.32 8.03 5.29
C LEU A 69 3.68 6.65 4.69
N MET A 70 4.03 6.62 3.40
CA MET A 70 4.39 5.41 2.67
C MET A 70 5.67 5.66 1.86
N PRO A 71 6.82 5.91 2.53
CA PRO A 71 8.07 6.15 1.84
C PRO A 71 8.53 4.89 1.09
N PRO A 72 9.36 5.03 0.03
CA PRO A 72 9.83 3.89 -0.77
C PRO A 72 10.48 2.77 0.07
N LEU A 73 11.17 3.12 1.15
CA LEU A 73 11.78 2.13 2.06
C LEU A 73 10.72 1.28 2.78
N SER A 74 9.60 1.88 3.22
CA SER A 74 8.48 1.12 3.79
C SER A 74 7.84 0.20 2.75
N VAL A 75 7.65 0.69 1.52
CA VAL A 75 7.10 -0.09 0.40
C VAL A 75 7.99 -1.31 0.12
N PHE A 76 9.31 -1.11 0.07
CA PHE A 76 10.28 -2.18 -0.09
C PHE A 76 10.19 -3.20 1.04
N GLY A 77 10.16 -2.74 2.30
CA GLY A 77 10.03 -3.61 3.47
C GLY A 77 8.74 -4.44 3.48
N VAL A 78 7.60 -3.84 3.10
CA VAL A 78 6.32 -4.55 2.93
C VAL A 78 6.44 -5.60 1.83
N GLY A 79 7.11 -5.29 0.73
CA GLY A 79 7.36 -6.27 -0.34
C GLY A 79 8.22 -7.44 0.12
N VAL A 80 9.30 -7.18 0.87
CA VAL A 80 10.19 -8.24 1.37
C VAL A 80 9.42 -9.14 2.34
N LEU A 81 8.65 -8.54 3.25
CA LEU A 81 7.76 -9.27 4.13
C LEU A 81 6.77 -10.13 3.35
N THR A 82 6.23 -9.60 2.25
CA THR A 82 5.29 -10.32 1.39
C THR A 82 5.94 -11.54 0.74
N ASP A 83 7.17 -11.42 0.22
CA ASP A 83 7.89 -12.57 -0.33
C ASP A 83 8.10 -13.66 0.73
N LEU A 84 8.51 -13.26 1.94
CA LEU A 84 8.74 -14.18 3.05
C LEU A 84 7.46 -14.90 3.48
N LEU A 85 6.34 -14.19 3.61
CA LEU A 85 5.05 -14.76 4.03
C LEU A 85 4.45 -15.69 2.99
N THR A 86 4.62 -15.38 1.71
CA THR A 86 4.01 -16.12 0.60
C THR A 86 4.91 -17.23 0.06
N ALA A 87 6.12 -17.37 0.61
CA ALA A 87 7.19 -18.20 0.09
C ALA A 87 7.47 -17.95 -1.41
N ALA A 88 7.27 -16.70 -1.85
CA ALA A 88 7.60 -16.29 -3.21
C ALA A 88 9.13 -16.11 -3.36
N PRO A 89 9.67 -16.21 -4.59
CA PRO A 89 11.06 -15.84 -4.84
C PRO A 89 11.34 -14.42 -4.34
N LEU A 90 12.38 -14.28 -3.51
CA LEU A 90 12.78 -12.99 -2.94
C LEU A 90 13.06 -11.97 -4.06
N GLY A 91 12.48 -10.78 -3.91
CA GLY A 91 12.63 -9.66 -4.83
C GLY A 91 11.41 -9.40 -5.72
N ILE A 92 10.49 -10.36 -5.90
CA ILE A 92 9.32 -10.16 -6.78
C ILE A 92 8.39 -9.10 -6.20
N ASN A 93 7.82 -9.32 -5.01
CA ASN A 93 6.85 -8.38 -4.46
C ASN A 93 7.46 -6.99 -4.12
N PRO A 94 8.70 -6.85 -3.62
CA PRO A 94 9.36 -5.54 -3.48
C PRO A 94 9.41 -4.77 -4.79
N LEU A 95 9.80 -5.42 -5.89
CA LEU A 95 9.86 -4.79 -7.20
C LEU A 95 8.46 -4.35 -7.65
N LEU A 96 7.47 -5.25 -7.59
CA LEU A 96 6.10 -4.97 -8.01
C LEU A 96 5.45 -3.82 -7.22
N LEU A 97 5.61 -3.80 -5.89
CA LEU A 97 5.07 -2.74 -5.06
C LEU A 97 5.78 -1.40 -5.27
N LEU A 98 7.10 -1.40 -5.51
CA LEU A 98 7.83 -0.17 -5.85
C LEU A 98 7.41 0.38 -7.22
N LEU A 99 7.16 -0.48 -8.21
CA LEU A 99 6.63 -0.06 -9.51
C LEU A 99 5.22 0.52 -9.38
N LEU A 100 4.34 -0.13 -8.60
CA LEU A 100 3.01 0.39 -8.28
C LEU A 100 3.11 1.76 -7.59
N HIS A 101 3.97 1.87 -6.58
CA HIS A 101 4.21 3.11 -5.85
C HIS A 101 4.67 4.24 -6.78
N ALA A 102 5.66 3.97 -7.64
CA ALA A 102 6.15 4.92 -8.62
C ALA A 102 5.04 5.36 -9.60
N ALA A 103 4.28 4.40 -10.14
CA ALA A 103 3.16 4.68 -11.04
C ALA A 103 2.12 5.59 -10.39
N VAL A 104 1.72 5.31 -9.14
CA VAL A 104 0.76 6.13 -8.40
C VAL A 104 1.29 7.54 -8.14
N LEU A 105 2.57 7.68 -7.78
CA LEU A 105 3.19 9.00 -7.58
C LEU A 105 3.11 9.89 -8.82
N THR A 106 3.30 9.33 -10.01
CA THR A 106 3.23 10.10 -11.27
C THR A 106 1.83 10.64 -11.56
N GLN A 107 0.78 9.89 -11.20
CA GLN A 107 -0.60 10.24 -11.52
C GLN A 107 -1.32 10.93 -10.34
N ARG A 108 -0.70 10.94 -9.15
CA ARG A 108 -1.27 11.43 -7.88
C ARG A 108 -1.94 12.79 -7.97
N ARG A 109 -1.30 13.77 -8.61
CA ARG A 109 -1.82 15.16 -8.69
C ARG A 109 -3.19 15.23 -9.34
N VAL A 110 -3.43 14.35 -10.33
CA VAL A 110 -4.69 14.26 -11.05
C VAL A 110 -5.68 13.44 -10.23
N LEU A 111 -5.32 12.22 -9.84
CA LEU A 111 -6.24 11.28 -9.19
C LEU A 111 -6.74 11.75 -7.82
N ALA A 112 -5.92 12.48 -7.05
CA ALA A 112 -6.29 12.90 -5.70
C ALA A 112 -7.51 13.84 -5.66
N ARG A 113 -7.92 14.40 -6.81
CA ARG A 113 -9.09 15.30 -6.94
C ARG A 113 -10.29 14.63 -7.62
N GLN A 114 -10.17 13.35 -7.97
CA GLN A 114 -11.18 12.64 -8.76
C GLN A 114 -12.21 11.94 -7.88
N SER A 115 -13.30 11.52 -8.50
CA SER A 115 -14.32 10.71 -7.84
C SER A 115 -13.75 9.35 -7.42
N PHE A 116 -14.36 8.76 -6.40
CA PHE A 116 -13.98 7.41 -5.93
C PHE A 116 -14.05 6.37 -7.05
N LEU A 117 -15.07 6.42 -7.91
CA LEU A 117 -15.21 5.49 -9.03
C LEU A 117 -13.99 5.53 -9.96
N LEU A 118 -13.51 6.72 -10.33
CA LEU A 118 -12.35 6.86 -11.19
C LEU A 118 -11.07 6.36 -10.51
N VAL A 119 -10.88 6.69 -9.23
CA VAL A 119 -9.76 6.17 -8.42
C VAL A 119 -9.79 4.64 -8.37
N TRP A 120 -10.96 4.04 -8.14
CA TRP A 120 -11.13 2.59 -8.12
C TRP A 120 -10.89 1.95 -9.48
N THR A 121 -11.33 2.57 -10.59
CA THR A 121 -11.02 2.08 -11.94
C THR A 121 -9.51 2.11 -12.21
N VAL A 122 -8.81 3.18 -11.86
CA VAL A 122 -7.35 3.23 -12.02
C VAL A 122 -6.66 2.23 -11.11
N PHE A 123 -7.14 2.04 -9.88
CA PHE A 123 -6.68 0.98 -9.00
C PHE A 123 -6.81 -0.39 -9.68
N ALA A 124 -7.96 -0.70 -10.27
CA ALA A 124 -8.17 -1.98 -10.94
C ALA A 124 -7.21 -2.19 -12.11
N LEU A 125 -6.95 -1.15 -12.91
CA LEU A 125 -5.98 -1.20 -14.01
C LEU A 125 -4.54 -1.42 -13.51
N LEU A 126 -4.11 -0.67 -12.47
CA LEU A 126 -2.77 -0.84 -11.91
C LEU A 126 -2.61 -2.17 -11.20
N ALA A 127 -3.63 -2.64 -10.47
CA ALA A 127 -3.63 -3.96 -9.84
C ALA A 127 -3.50 -5.07 -10.90
N ALA A 128 -4.24 -4.98 -12.01
CA ALA A 128 -4.13 -5.91 -13.13
C ALA A 128 -2.71 -5.93 -13.73
N ALA A 129 -2.12 -4.75 -13.94
CA ALA A 129 -0.75 -4.64 -14.44
C ALA A 129 0.28 -5.22 -13.45
N THR A 130 0.16 -4.90 -12.16
CA THR A 130 1.08 -5.37 -11.11
C THR A 130 0.99 -6.89 -10.92
N LEU A 131 -0.21 -7.44 -10.79
CA LEU A 131 -0.42 -8.87 -10.60
C LEU A 131 -0.11 -9.68 -11.87
N GLY A 132 -0.47 -9.14 -13.05
CA GLY A 132 -0.11 -9.74 -14.34
C GLY A 132 1.40 -9.79 -14.54
N LEU A 133 2.12 -8.70 -14.24
CA LEU A 133 3.59 -8.70 -14.28
C LEU A 133 4.17 -9.69 -13.28
N GLY A 134 3.64 -9.77 -12.07
CA GLY A 134 4.06 -10.75 -11.07
C GLY A 134 3.88 -12.20 -11.53
N TRP A 135 2.75 -12.51 -12.16
CA TRP A 135 2.50 -13.83 -12.75
C TRP A 135 3.49 -14.15 -13.87
N LEU A 136 3.76 -13.21 -14.78
CA LEU A 136 4.77 -13.38 -15.84
C LEU A 136 6.18 -13.61 -15.29
N LEU A 137 6.59 -12.85 -14.28
CA LEU A 137 7.89 -13.03 -13.62
C LEU A 137 7.99 -14.41 -12.96
N ARG A 138 6.92 -14.88 -12.31
CA ARG A 138 6.88 -16.23 -11.70
C ARG A 138 6.96 -17.32 -12.77
N ILE A 139 6.31 -17.16 -13.93
CA ILE A 139 6.44 -18.08 -15.08
C ILE A 139 7.90 -18.13 -15.55
N ALA A 140 8.50 -16.96 -15.76
CA ALA A 140 9.87 -16.85 -16.25
C ALA A 140 10.87 -17.50 -15.29
N LEU A 141 10.72 -17.27 -13.98
CA LEU A 141 11.60 -17.84 -12.94
C LEU A 141 11.38 -19.34 -12.73
N ALA A 142 10.14 -19.81 -12.81
CA ALA A 142 9.82 -21.23 -12.65
C ALA A 142 10.09 -22.04 -13.92
N VAL A 143 10.41 -21.37 -15.05
CA VAL A 143 10.62 -21.97 -16.38
C VAL A 143 9.48 -22.92 -16.76
N ARG A 144 8.26 -22.57 -16.35
CA ARG A 144 7.05 -23.35 -16.60
C ARG A 144 5.84 -22.44 -16.69
N LEU A 145 4.88 -22.84 -17.53
CA LEU A 145 3.60 -22.15 -17.58
C LEU A 145 2.82 -22.45 -16.29
N LEU A 146 2.45 -21.40 -15.58
CA LEU A 146 1.61 -21.48 -14.38
C LEU A 146 0.14 -21.30 -14.80
N PRO A 147 -0.82 -21.94 -14.11
CA PRO A 147 -2.23 -21.71 -14.38
C PRO A 147 -2.58 -20.23 -14.14
N ALA A 148 -3.45 -19.68 -14.99
CA ALA A 148 -3.90 -18.29 -14.86
C ALA A 148 -5.01 -18.12 -13.82
N GLU A 149 -5.75 -19.19 -13.52
CA GLU A 149 -6.92 -19.16 -12.62
C GLU A 149 -6.60 -18.55 -11.25
N PRO A 150 -5.51 -18.94 -10.54
CA PRO A 150 -5.20 -18.33 -9.24
C PRO A 150 -4.91 -16.83 -9.34
N ALA A 151 -4.24 -16.39 -10.41
CA ALA A 151 -3.92 -14.99 -10.63
C ALA A 151 -5.18 -14.16 -10.94
N LEU A 152 -6.15 -14.75 -11.67
CA LEU A 152 -7.44 -14.11 -11.94
C LEU A 152 -8.28 -13.99 -10.66
N TYR A 153 -8.29 -15.02 -9.80
CA TYR A 153 -8.94 -14.96 -8.49
C TYR A 153 -8.30 -13.90 -7.60
N GLU A 154 -6.96 -13.83 -7.55
CA GLU A 154 -6.22 -12.81 -6.81
C GLU A 154 -6.60 -11.40 -7.27
N LEU A 155 -6.62 -11.18 -8.58
CA LEU A 155 -7.00 -9.90 -9.17
C LEU A 155 -8.45 -9.53 -8.82
N ALA A 156 -9.38 -10.47 -9.00
CA ALA A 156 -10.80 -10.25 -8.71
C ALA A 156 -11.01 -9.86 -7.24
N LEU A 157 -10.39 -10.61 -6.30
CA LEU A 157 -10.45 -10.30 -4.88
C LEU A 157 -9.79 -8.95 -4.56
N THR A 158 -8.65 -8.65 -5.17
CA THR A 158 -7.93 -7.39 -4.94
C THR A 158 -8.79 -6.19 -5.35
N VAL A 159 -9.40 -6.26 -6.54
CA VAL A 159 -10.27 -5.21 -7.07
C VAL A 159 -11.55 -5.09 -6.25
N ALA A 160 -12.18 -6.21 -5.90
CA ALA A 160 -13.45 -6.24 -5.17
C ALA A 160 -13.31 -5.76 -3.71
N LEU A 161 -12.18 -6.05 -3.05
CA LEU A 161 -11.96 -5.68 -1.65
C LEU A 161 -11.39 -4.27 -1.49
N TYR A 162 -10.85 -3.66 -2.54
CA TYR A 162 -10.30 -2.31 -2.45
C TYR A 162 -11.26 -1.26 -1.88
N PRO A 163 -12.56 -1.21 -2.25
CA PRO A 163 -13.51 -0.31 -1.61
C PRO A 163 -13.57 -0.45 -0.08
N ALA A 164 -13.58 -1.68 0.44
CA ALA A 164 -13.59 -1.93 1.88
C ALA A 164 -12.30 -1.45 2.56
N PHE A 165 -11.14 -1.75 1.97
CA PHE A 165 -9.85 -1.25 2.46
C PHE A 165 -9.75 0.27 2.39
N SER A 166 -10.19 0.88 1.30
CA SER A 166 -10.17 2.33 1.12
C SER A 166 -11.03 3.03 2.18
N TRP A 167 -12.22 2.48 2.50
CA TRP A 167 -13.06 2.99 3.57
C TRP A 167 -12.36 2.92 4.94
N LEU A 168 -11.73 1.78 5.24
CA LEU A 168 -10.95 1.58 6.45
C LEU A 168 -9.80 2.60 6.55
N PHE A 169 -9.03 2.77 5.48
CA PHE A 169 -7.89 3.69 5.46
C PHE A 169 -8.32 5.15 5.57
N VAL A 170 -9.42 5.54 4.94
CA VAL A 170 -10.02 6.88 5.12
C VAL A 170 -10.40 7.11 6.58
N ARG A 171 -10.97 6.11 7.26
CA ARG A 171 -11.33 6.22 8.68
C ARG A 171 -10.10 6.46 9.55
N ILE A 172 -9.02 5.73 9.27
CA ILE A 172 -7.75 5.84 9.99
C ILE A 172 -7.09 7.19 9.72
N GLU A 173 -7.04 7.63 8.46
CA GLU A 173 -6.52 8.95 8.10
C GLU A 173 -7.26 10.07 8.83
N ARG A 174 -8.60 10.00 8.88
CA ARG A 174 -9.42 10.99 9.60
C ARG A 174 -9.16 10.97 11.11
N SER A 175 -8.96 9.81 11.72
CA SER A 175 -8.62 9.72 13.15
C SER A 175 -7.25 10.34 13.47
N LEU A 176 -6.27 10.16 12.58
CA LEU A 176 -4.95 10.76 12.72
C LEU A 176 -5.02 12.29 12.57
N ALA A 177 -5.86 12.78 11.66
CA ALA A 177 -6.08 14.21 11.45
C ALA A 177 -6.84 14.88 12.61
N ALA A 178 -7.78 14.17 13.26
CA ALA A 178 -8.56 14.71 14.39
C ALA A 178 -7.77 14.79 15.71
N ALA A 179 -6.65 14.08 15.82
CA ALA A 179 -5.83 14.03 17.03
C ALA A 179 -4.65 15.04 17.03
N GLY A 180 -4.58 15.95 16.04
CA GLY A 180 -3.54 16.98 15.91
C GLY A 180 -4.16 18.38 15.85
#